data_AF-A0A7C4MLP4-F1
#
_entry.id   AF-A0A7C4MLP4-F1
#
_cell.length_a   1.000
_cell.length_b   1.000
_cell.length_c   1.000
_cell.angle_alpha   90.00
_cell.angle_beta   90.00
_cell.angle_gamma   90.00
#
_symmetry.space_group_name_H-M   'P 1'
#
loop_
_entity.id
_entity.type
_entity.pdbx_description
1 polymer ?
#
loop_
_entity_poly.entity_id
_entity_poly.type
_entity_poly.pdbx_seq_one_letter_code
_entity_poly.pdbx_strand_id
1 'polypeptide(L)'
;MNHSSSIEEMDNKDLARLVVDFFHRIVLHYALWFNEVWHQMGREGVLEALDAAFERSLSIQMARLSKILGFPVQEGIPQALLDMPRERLLSLLDGVAANWLANDGVWFQAIEFRHGMNDAKRCNDSCWGRFSPVEAWAIKRLLHLPEHPGLDGLQQALGLRVYARINVQSFVRENADSLVFQMNDCRVQSARKRKGLDDYPCKSGGLVEYTSFAKAIDSRIRTECVGCPPDVHPEEWYCAWRFTISEEEPHR
;
A
#
# COMPACT_ATOMS: atom_id res chain seq x y z
N MET A 1 14.89 -44.70 6.44
CA MET A 1 14.84 -43.91 7.69
C MET A 1 13.51 -43.19 7.71
N ASN A 2 12.59 -43.59 8.59
CA ASN A 2 11.27 -42.95 8.69
C ASN A 2 11.44 -41.58 9.35
N HIS A 3 11.49 -40.51 8.55
CA HIS A 3 11.24 -39.16 9.00
C HIS A 3 9.73 -38.92 9.08
N SER A 4 9.06 -39.63 10.00
CA SER A 4 7.80 -39.10 10.52
C SER A 4 8.20 -38.07 11.57
N SER A 5 8.27 -36.80 11.19
CA SER A 5 8.37 -35.68 12.12
C SER A 5 6.96 -35.09 12.22
N SER A 6 6.15 -35.62 13.13
CA SER A 6 4.87 -34.99 13.44
C SER A 6 5.12 -33.62 14.09
N ILE A 7 4.17 -32.69 13.99
CA ILE A 7 4.34 -31.35 14.58
C ILE A 7 4.52 -31.46 16.10
N GLU A 8 3.86 -32.45 16.69
CA GLU A 8 3.88 -32.79 18.10
C GLU A 8 5.26 -33.24 18.61
N GLU A 9 6.15 -33.67 17.71
CA GLU A 9 7.52 -34.08 18.04
C GLU A 9 8.55 -32.94 17.86
N MET A 10 8.13 -31.77 17.36
CA MET A 10 9.02 -30.64 17.13
C MET A 10 9.44 -29.98 18.45
N ASP A 11 10.67 -29.47 18.50
CA ASP A 11 11.11 -28.67 19.64
C ASP A 11 10.44 -27.28 19.66
N ASN A 12 10.57 -26.55 20.76
CA ASN A 12 9.95 -25.23 20.92
C ASN A 12 10.43 -24.20 19.88
N LYS A 13 11.67 -24.31 19.39
CA LYS A 13 12.23 -23.37 18.43
C LYS A 13 11.59 -23.58 17.06
N ASP A 14 11.44 -24.83 16.64
CA ASP A 14 10.84 -25.18 15.38
C ASP A 14 9.31 -24.98 15.40
N LEU A 15 8.65 -25.22 16.54
CA LEU A 15 7.25 -24.83 16.75
C LEU A 15 7.06 -23.32 16.63
N ALA A 16 7.91 -22.50 17.27
CA ALA A 16 7.84 -21.05 17.18
C ALA A 16 8.06 -20.53 15.75
N ARG A 17 9.01 -21.13 15.01
CA ARG A 17 9.21 -20.84 13.59
C ARG A 17 7.98 -21.19 12.75
N LEU A 18 7.36 -22.34 13.02
CA LEU A 18 6.16 -22.78 12.32
C LEU A 18 5.00 -21.82 12.55
N VAL A 19 4.85 -21.26 13.76
CA VAL A 19 3.83 -20.23 14.04
C VAL A 19 4.04 -18.99 13.17
N VAL A 20 5.28 -18.46 13.08
CA VAL A 20 5.59 -17.30 12.24
C VAL A 20 5.34 -17.61 10.76
N ASP A 21 5.74 -18.79 10.30
CA ASP A 21 5.50 -19.26 8.94
C ASP A 21 3.99 -19.38 8.63
N PHE A 22 3.18 -19.85 9.57
CA PHE A 22 1.72 -19.92 9.40
C PHE A 22 1.09 -18.53 9.25
N PHE A 23 1.60 -17.51 9.95
CA PHE A 23 1.16 -16.13 9.69
C PHE A 23 1.48 -15.67 8.27
N HIS A 24 2.66 -15.99 7.77
CA HIS A 24 3.01 -15.71 6.37
C HIS A 24 2.03 -16.42 5.41
N ARG A 25 1.73 -17.70 5.64
CA ARG A 25 0.74 -18.46 4.84
C ARG A 25 -0.65 -17.84 4.90
N ILE A 26 -1.07 -17.31 6.06
CA ILE A 26 -2.35 -16.59 6.18
C ILE A 26 -2.34 -15.35 5.30
N VAL A 27 -1.29 -14.53 5.33
CA VAL A 27 -1.18 -13.33 4.48
C VAL A 27 -1.21 -13.70 3.00
N LEU A 28 -0.45 -14.72 2.59
CA LEU A 28 -0.42 -15.20 1.21
C LEU A 28 -1.79 -15.71 0.78
N HIS A 29 -2.42 -16.57 1.57
CA HIS A 29 -3.74 -17.13 1.26
C HIS A 29 -4.83 -16.05 1.22
N TYR A 30 -4.76 -15.04 2.09
CA TYR A 30 -5.66 -13.88 2.05
C TYR A 30 -5.50 -13.09 0.76
N ALA A 31 -4.25 -12.85 0.31
CA ALA A 31 -3.98 -12.20 -0.97
C ALA A 31 -4.43 -13.05 -2.17
N LEU A 32 -4.31 -14.38 -2.10
CA LEU A 32 -4.80 -15.30 -3.14
C LEU A 32 -6.33 -15.27 -3.22
N TRP A 33 -7.05 -15.30 -2.09
CA TRP A 33 -8.50 -15.12 -2.07
C TRP A 33 -8.91 -13.80 -2.70
N PHE A 34 -8.25 -12.71 -2.31
CA PHE A 34 -8.48 -11.40 -2.91
C PHE A 34 -8.26 -11.44 -4.44
N ASN A 35 -7.16 -12.05 -4.91
CA ASN A 35 -6.86 -12.17 -6.33
C ASN A 35 -7.90 -12.99 -7.10
N GLU A 36 -8.35 -14.12 -6.54
CA GLU A 36 -9.35 -14.97 -7.19
C GLU A 36 -10.71 -14.28 -7.25
N VAL A 37 -11.15 -13.61 -6.18
CA VAL A 37 -12.39 -12.84 -6.22
C VAL A 37 -12.29 -11.69 -7.21
N TRP A 38 -11.14 -11.00 -7.27
CA TRP A 38 -10.90 -9.98 -8.30
C TRP A 38 -11.01 -10.58 -9.71
N HIS A 39 -10.42 -11.75 -9.95
CA HIS A 39 -10.45 -12.41 -11.26
C HIS A 39 -11.86 -12.85 -11.66
N GLN A 40 -12.62 -13.43 -10.74
CA GLN A 40 -13.94 -14.02 -11.02
C GLN A 40 -15.08 -12.99 -10.99
N MET A 41 -14.98 -11.97 -10.13
CA MET A 41 -16.08 -11.04 -9.81
C MET A 41 -15.74 -9.58 -10.12
N GLY A 42 -14.53 -9.31 -10.63
CA GLY A 42 -14.08 -7.96 -10.97
C GLY A 42 -13.81 -7.08 -9.75
N ARG A 43 -13.52 -5.81 -10.03
CA ARG A 43 -13.10 -4.83 -9.01
C ARG A 43 -14.19 -4.49 -7.99
N GLU A 44 -15.44 -4.38 -8.40
CA GLU A 44 -16.53 -4.03 -7.48
C GLU A 44 -16.81 -5.19 -6.52
N GLY A 45 -16.95 -6.42 -7.06
CA GLY A 45 -17.23 -7.60 -6.26
C GLY A 45 -16.13 -7.92 -5.23
N VAL A 46 -14.86 -7.72 -5.57
CA VAL A 46 -13.78 -7.94 -4.61
C VAL A 46 -13.71 -6.87 -3.52
N LEU A 47 -14.04 -5.60 -3.80
CA LEU A 47 -14.08 -4.56 -2.77
C LEU A 47 -15.26 -4.77 -1.81
N GLU A 48 -16.42 -5.20 -2.31
CA GLU A 48 -17.55 -5.60 -1.47
C GLU A 48 -17.20 -6.80 -0.58
N ALA A 49 -16.61 -7.85 -1.16
CA ALA A 49 -16.17 -9.02 -0.41
C ALA A 49 -15.09 -8.66 0.62
N LEU A 50 -14.17 -7.76 0.28
CA LEU A 50 -13.13 -7.28 1.17
C LEU A 50 -13.71 -6.51 2.35
N ASP A 51 -14.71 -5.65 2.13
CA ASP A 51 -15.40 -4.93 3.20
C ASP A 51 -16.01 -5.88 4.22
N ALA A 52 -16.74 -6.90 3.73
CA ALA A 52 -17.37 -7.91 4.57
C ALA A 52 -16.36 -8.81 5.31
N ALA A 53 -15.20 -9.10 4.70
CA ALA A 53 -14.23 -10.05 5.23
C ALA A 53 -13.19 -9.41 6.15
N PHE A 54 -12.74 -8.19 5.88
CA PHE A 54 -11.54 -7.60 6.49
C PHE A 54 -11.65 -7.45 8.01
N GLU A 55 -12.59 -6.64 8.51
CA GLU A 55 -12.70 -6.33 9.93
C GLU A 55 -13.05 -7.57 10.76
N ARG A 56 -13.93 -8.41 10.19
CA ARG A 56 -14.31 -9.68 10.79
C ARG A 56 -13.12 -10.63 10.90
N SER A 57 -12.34 -10.80 9.84
CA SER A 57 -11.16 -11.67 9.83
C SER A 57 -10.12 -11.20 10.85
N LEU A 58 -9.83 -9.90 10.86
CA LEU A 58 -8.85 -9.32 11.78
C LEU A 58 -9.29 -9.49 13.24
N SER A 59 -10.56 -9.20 13.54
CA SER A 59 -11.13 -9.34 14.88
C SER A 59 -11.08 -10.80 15.38
N ILE A 60 -11.40 -11.77 14.52
CA ILE A 60 -11.31 -13.20 14.87
C ILE A 60 -9.87 -13.60 15.18
N GLN A 61 -8.91 -13.17 14.35
CA GLN A 61 -7.50 -13.50 14.56
C GLN A 61 -6.96 -12.88 15.86
N MET A 62 -7.25 -11.60 16.12
CA MET A 62 -6.82 -10.93 17.35
C MET A 62 -7.45 -11.55 18.60
N ALA A 63 -8.74 -11.89 18.58
CA ALA A 63 -9.40 -12.56 19.70
C ALA A 63 -8.79 -13.94 20.01
N ARG A 64 -8.45 -14.72 18.98
CA ARG A 64 -7.79 -16.03 19.15
C ARG A 64 -6.39 -15.88 19.74
N LEU A 65 -5.60 -14.93 19.24
CA LEU A 65 -4.26 -14.68 19.76
C LEU A 65 -4.30 -14.13 21.19
N SER A 66 -5.22 -13.22 21.48
CA SER A 66 -5.47 -12.69 22.81
C SER A 66 -5.71 -13.82 23.83
N LYS A 67 -6.57 -14.79 23.48
CA LYS A 67 -6.86 -15.94 24.35
C LYS A 67 -5.63 -16.81 24.63
N ILE A 68 -4.76 -17.01 23.64
CA ILE A 68 -3.60 -17.90 23.75
C ILE A 68 -2.40 -17.19 24.43
N LEU A 69 -2.14 -15.94 24.04
CA LEU A 69 -0.98 -15.17 24.49
C LEU A 69 -1.25 -14.31 25.74
N GLY A 70 -2.52 -14.20 26.16
CA GLY A 70 -2.91 -13.55 27.41
C GLY A 70 -2.87 -12.02 27.38
N PHE A 71 -2.99 -11.38 26.21
CA PHE A 71 -3.08 -9.92 26.12
C PHE A 71 -4.53 -9.44 25.92
N PRO A 72 -4.95 -8.32 26.53
CA PRO A 72 -6.28 -7.77 26.35
C PRO A 72 -6.45 -7.11 24.97
N VAL A 73 -7.67 -7.18 24.44
CA VAL A 73 -8.09 -6.58 23.16
C VAL A 73 -9.38 -5.80 23.38
N GLN A 74 -9.43 -4.58 22.86
CA GLN A 74 -10.62 -3.73 22.82
C GLN A 74 -10.93 -3.39 21.36
N GLU A 75 -12.17 -3.66 20.92
CA GLU A 75 -12.62 -3.36 19.54
C GLU A 75 -11.69 -3.94 18.45
N GLY A 76 -11.13 -5.13 18.69
CA GLY A 76 -10.20 -5.79 17.77
C GLY A 76 -8.77 -5.24 17.81
N ILE A 77 -8.48 -4.24 18.65
CA ILE A 77 -7.16 -3.62 18.81
C ILE A 77 -6.52 -4.10 20.13
N PRO A 78 -5.27 -4.61 20.12
CA PRO A 78 -4.54 -4.90 21.35
C PRO A 78 -4.44 -3.67 22.26
N GLN A 79 -4.76 -3.83 23.55
CA GLN A 79 -4.72 -2.72 24.52
C GLN A 79 -3.36 -2.03 24.55
N ALA A 80 -2.27 -2.79 24.34
CA ALA A 80 -0.92 -2.25 24.27
C ALA A 80 -0.71 -1.20 23.17
N LEU A 81 -1.52 -1.21 22.09
CA LEU A 81 -1.51 -0.17 21.07
C LEU A 81 -2.35 1.04 21.50
N LEU A 82 -3.48 0.82 22.17
CA LEU A 82 -4.36 1.89 22.66
C LEU A 82 -3.70 2.72 23.77
N ASP A 83 -2.98 2.05 24.67
CA ASP A 83 -2.27 2.69 25.78
C ASP A 83 -0.90 3.26 25.36
N MET A 84 -0.50 3.06 24.11
CA MET A 84 0.81 3.48 23.64
C MET A 84 0.90 5.01 23.58
N PRO A 85 1.96 5.64 24.12
CA PRO A 85 2.16 7.07 23.96
C PRO A 85 2.18 7.46 22.48
N ARG A 86 1.50 8.57 22.15
CA ARG A 86 1.31 9.02 20.76
C ARG A 86 2.59 9.00 19.92
N GLU A 87 3.71 9.49 20.45
CA GLU A 87 5.00 9.52 19.75
C GLU A 87 5.53 8.12 19.40
N ARG A 88 5.33 7.15 20.30
CA ARG A 88 5.70 5.76 20.06
C ARG A 88 4.77 5.08 19.07
N LEU A 89 3.47 5.39 19.12
CA LEU A 89 2.50 4.86 18.17
C LEU A 89 2.78 5.38 16.75
N LEU A 90 3.18 6.65 16.61
CA LEU A 90 3.65 7.21 15.35
C LEU A 90 4.93 6.54 14.86
N SER A 91 5.92 6.37 15.75
CA SER A 91 7.15 5.63 15.41
C SER A 91 6.88 4.20 14.96
N LEU A 92 5.90 3.53 15.59
CA LEU A 92 5.47 2.19 15.19
C LEU A 92 4.84 2.20 13.80
N LEU A 93 3.95 3.17 13.52
CA LEU A 93 3.34 3.35 12.21
C LEU A 93 4.40 3.59 11.11
N ASP A 94 5.41 4.40 11.40
CA ASP A 94 6.54 4.66 10.49
C ASP A 94 7.35 3.38 10.23
N GLY A 95 7.57 2.57 11.26
CA GLY A 95 8.21 1.26 11.15
C GLY A 95 7.41 0.27 10.29
N VAL A 96 6.07 0.24 10.45
CA VAL A 96 5.18 -0.59 9.63
C VAL A 96 5.21 -0.16 8.16
N ALA A 97 5.16 1.14 7.88
CA ALA A 97 5.28 1.66 6.52
C ALA A 97 6.65 1.38 5.90
N ALA A 98 7.73 1.48 6.69
CA ALA A 98 9.07 1.11 6.23
C ALA A 98 9.20 -0.39 5.92
N ASN A 99 8.56 -1.26 6.72
CA ASN A 99 8.51 -2.69 6.46
C ASN A 99 7.76 -3.02 5.16
N TRP A 100 6.67 -2.31 4.87
CA TRP A 100 5.97 -2.44 3.59
C TRP A 100 6.92 -2.15 2.41
N LEU A 101 7.64 -1.03 2.43
CA LEU A 101 8.58 -0.68 1.36
C LEU A 101 9.73 -1.69 1.25
N ALA A 102 10.25 -2.16 2.39
CA ALA A 102 11.29 -3.18 2.39
C ALA A 102 10.81 -4.48 1.75
N ASN A 103 9.59 -4.92 2.06
CA ASN A 103 8.98 -6.10 1.46
C ASN A 103 8.76 -5.93 -0.05
N ASP A 104 8.26 -4.78 -0.49
CA ASP A 104 8.11 -4.46 -1.92
C ASP A 104 9.46 -4.56 -2.67
N GLY A 105 10.51 -3.96 -2.10
CA GLY A 105 11.87 -4.06 -2.63
C GLY A 105 12.43 -5.48 -2.67
N VAL A 106 12.16 -6.31 -1.64
CA VAL A 106 12.59 -7.72 -1.61
C VAL A 106 11.91 -8.53 -2.72
N TRP A 107 10.61 -8.34 -2.94
CA TRP A 107 9.89 -8.97 -4.06
C TRP A 107 10.43 -8.53 -5.41
N PHE A 108 10.65 -7.21 -5.57
CA PHE A 108 11.22 -6.65 -6.80
C PHE A 108 12.57 -7.30 -7.12
N GLN A 109 13.48 -7.33 -6.15
CA GLN A 109 14.82 -7.91 -6.29
C GLN A 109 14.78 -9.41 -6.56
N ALA A 110 13.88 -10.16 -5.90
CA ALA A 110 13.74 -11.59 -6.12
C ALA A 110 13.37 -11.92 -7.58
N ILE A 111 12.50 -11.11 -8.20
CA ILE A 111 12.16 -11.25 -9.62
C ILE A 111 13.29 -10.72 -10.50
N GLU A 112 13.86 -9.55 -10.19
CA GLU A 112 14.95 -8.95 -10.97
C GLU A 112 16.15 -9.91 -11.09
N PHE A 113 16.60 -10.50 -9.98
CA PHE A 113 17.75 -11.40 -9.98
C PHE A 113 17.50 -12.70 -10.75
N ARG A 114 16.24 -13.13 -10.89
CA ARG A 114 15.90 -14.40 -11.54
C ARG A 114 15.44 -14.24 -12.99
N HIS A 115 14.77 -13.13 -13.30
CA HIS A 115 14.05 -12.91 -14.56
C HIS A 115 14.40 -11.57 -15.23
N GLY A 116 15.18 -10.72 -14.57
CA GLY A 116 15.64 -9.44 -15.10
C GLY A 116 14.70 -8.27 -14.80
N MET A 117 15.20 -7.06 -15.07
CA MET A 117 14.54 -5.79 -14.76
C MET A 117 13.15 -5.65 -15.41
N ASN A 118 12.98 -6.09 -16.66
CA ASN A 118 11.71 -5.93 -17.37
C ASN A 118 10.57 -6.69 -16.68
N ASP A 119 10.82 -7.92 -16.25
CA ASP A 119 9.82 -8.74 -15.55
C ASP A 119 9.53 -8.18 -14.15
N ALA A 120 10.57 -7.73 -13.43
CA ALA A 120 10.40 -7.07 -12.13
C ALA A 120 9.53 -5.81 -12.23
N LYS A 121 9.80 -4.94 -13.20
CA LYS A 121 8.98 -3.74 -13.46
C LYS A 121 7.56 -4.10 -13.86
N ARG A 122 7.37 -5.07 -14.75
CA ARG A 122 6.01 -5.49 -15.16
C ARG A 122 5.20 -6.01 -13.97
N CYS A 123 5.80 -6.83 -13.11
CA CYS A 123 5.16 -7.32 -11.90
C CYS A 123 4.85 -6.19 -10.92
N ASN A 124 5.80 -5.28 -10.67
CA ASN A 124 5.62 -4.10 -9.84
C ASN A 124 4.46 -3.22 -10.32
N ASP A 125 4.48 -2.83 -11.60
CA ASP A 125 3.50 -1.90 -12.15
C ASP A 125 2.10 -2.52 -12.14
N SER A 126 2.01 -3.84 -12.39
CA SER A 126 0.74 -4.59 -12.28
C SER A 126 0.24 -4.71 -10.84
N CYS A 127 1.16 -4.85 -9.88
CA CYS A 127 0.83 -4.84 -8.45
C CYS A 127 0.23 -3.49 -8.04
N TRP A 128 0.89 -2.39 -8.41
CA TRP A 128 0.41 -1.04 -8.14
C TRP A 128 -0.94 -0.75 -8.79
N GLY A 129 -1.19 -1.23 -10.01
CA GLY A 129 -2.50 -1.08 -10.66
C GLY A 129 -3.67 -1.74 -9.92
N ARG A 130 -3.38 -2.73 -9.06
CA ARG A 130 -4.38 -3.37 -8.19
C ARG A 130 -4.39 -2.79 -6.79
N PHE A 131 -3.22 -2.53 -6.21
CA PHE A 131 -3.09 -2.04 -4.84
C PHE A 131 -3.57 -0.60 -4.70
N SER A 132 -3.28 0.29 -5.65
CA SER A 132 -3.68 1.70 -5.59
C SER A 132 -5.20 1.89 -5.40
N PRO A 133 -6.08 1.23 -6.19
CA PRO A 133 -7.53 1.29 -5.93
C PRO A 133 -7.96 0.72 -4.58
N VAL A 134 -7.30 -0.33 -4.10
CA VAL A 134 -7.61 -0.94 -2.78
C VAL A 134 -7.23 -0.01 -1.65
N GLU A 135 -6.06 0.63 -1.75
CA GLU A 135 -5.61 1.63 -0.79
C GLU A 135 -6.54 2.85 -0.78
N ALA A 136 -6.95 3.32 -1.97
CA ALA A 136 -7.94 4.39 -2.10
C ALA A 136 -9.28 4.01 -1.43
N TRP A 137 -9.78 2.79 -1.66
CA TRP A 137 -10.97 2.28 -0.99
C TRP A 137 -10.82 2.26 0.54
N ALA A 138 -9.70 1.74 1.05
CA ALA A 138 -9.44 1.66 2.49
C ALA A 138 -9.42 3.05 3.14
N ILE A 139 -8.79 4.03 2.46
CA ILE A 139 -8.72 5.41 2.91
C ILE A 139 -10.08 6.12 2.83
N LYS A 140 -10.84 5.93 1.75
CA LYS A 140 -12.22 6.48 1.64
C LYS A 140 -13.08 6.01 2.81
N ARG A 141 -13.01 4.72 3.16
CA ARG A 141 -13.73 4.16 4.31
C ARG A 141 -13.27 4.79 5.63
N LEU A 142 -11.95 4.89 5.85
CA LEU A 142 -11.38 5.48 7.06
C LEU A 142 -11.77 6.95 7.26
N LEU A 143 -11.82 7.72 6.18
CA LEU A 143 -12.16 9.15 6.20
C LEU A 143 -13.66 9.43 6.02
N HIS A 144 -14.48 8.40 5.78
CA HIS A 144 -15.88 8.53 5.39
C HIS A 144 -16.10 9.49 4.21
N LEU A 145 -15.22 9.42 3.21
CA LEU A 145 -15.32 10.29 2.03
C LEU A 145 -16.58 9.93 1.20
N PRO A 146 -17.29 10.93 0.65
CA PRO A 146 -18.37 10.68 -0.30
C PRO A 146 -17.84 10.05 -1.59
N GLU A 147 -18.73 9.64 -2.50
CA GLU A 147 -18.32 8.95 -3.72
C GLU A 147 -17.47 9.85 -4.65
N HIS A 148 -17.77 11.15 -4.66
CA HIS A 148 -17.10 12.16 -5.46
C HIS A 148 -16.53 13.28 -4.59
N PRO A 149 -15.46 13.02 -3.82
CA PRO A 149 -14.94 13.96 -2.83
C PRO A 149 -14.06 15.06 -3.45
N GLY A 150 -13.84 15.04 -4.77
CA GLY A 150 -13.08 16.05 -5.49
C GLY A 150 -11.59 16.09 -5.15
N LEU A 151 -10.92 17.18 -5.54
CA LEU A 151 -9.47 17.36 -5.32
C LEU A 151 -9.11 17.50 -3.83
N ASP A 152 -10.00 18.06 -3.01
CA ASP A 152 -9.76 18.18 -1.57
C ASP A 152 -9.76 16.80 -0.89
N GLY A 153 -10.69 15.92 -1.29
CA GLY A 153 -10.69 14.52 -0.87
C GLY A 153 -9.46 13.75 -1.36
N LEU A 154 -9.04 14.00 -2.60
CA LEU A 154 -7.80 13.42 -3.14
C LEU A 154 -6.57 13.85 -2.33
N GLN A 155 -6.45 15.13 -1.99
CA GLN A 155 -5.33 15.64 -1.20
C GLN A 155 -5.27 14.97 0.18
N GLN A 156 -6.42 14.86 0.86
CA GLN A 156 -6.50 14.13 2.14
C GLN A 156 -6.09 12.67 1.98
N ALA A 157 -6.59 12.01 0.93
CA ALA A 157 -6.31 10.60 0.69
C ALA A 157 -4.83 10.34 0.35
N LEU A 158 -4.20 11.19 -0.47
CA LEU A 158 -2.77 11.10 -0.77
C LEU A 158 -1.91 11.20 0.50
N GLY A 159 -2.32 12.03 1.47
CA GLY A 159 -1.66 12.17 2.76
C GLY A 159 -1.76 10.96 3.69
N LEU A 160 -2.66 10.00 3.39
CA LEU A 160 -2.85 8.77 4.18
C LEU A 160 -2.36 7.50 3.48
N ARG A 161 -1.74 7.63 2.29
CA ARG A 161 -1.11 6.49 1.63
C ARG A 161 0.03 5.94 2.47
N VAL A 162 0.28 4.64 2.38
CA VAL A 162 1.29 3.93 3.19
C VAL A 162 2.67 4.56 3.06
N TYR A 163 3.05 4.97 1.85
CA TYR A 163 4.35 5.61 1.63
C TYR A 163 4.41 7.06 2.16
N ALA A 164 3.28 7.70 2.46
CA ALA A 164 3.25 9.07 2.99
C ALA A 164 3.87 9.20 4.37
N ARG A 165 4.03 8.08 5.09
CA ARG A 165 4.75 8.03 6.36
C ARG A 165 6.27 8.02 6.22
N ILE A 166 6.80 7.63 5.06
CA ILE A 166 8.24 7.37 4.87
C ILE A 166 8.89 8.27 3.82
N ASN A 167 8.10 9.12 3.17
CA ASN A 167 8.51 10.08 2.15
C ASN A 167 8.11 11.50 2.57
N VAL A 168 8.76 12.52 1.99
CA VAL A 168 8.38 13.93 2.17
C VAL A 168 7.59 14.39 0.94
N GLN A 169 6.46 15.04 1.17
CA GLN A 169 5.49 15.37 0.14
C GLN A 169 4.93 16.77 0.33
N SER A 170 4.59 17.41 -0.78
CA SER A 170 3.91 18.70 -0.79
C SER A 170 2.79 18.72 -1.82
N PHE A 171 1.93 19.73 -1.66
CA PHE A 171 0.78 19.97 -2.51
C PHE A 171 0.77 21.44 -2.93
N VAL A 172 0.55 21.69 -4.21
CA VAL A 172 0.43 23.03 -4.78
C VAL A 172 -0.91 23.13 -5.50
N ARG A 173 -1.77 24.05 -5.05
CA ARG A 173 -3.03 24.37 -5.73
C ARG A 173 -2.72 25.35 -6.86
N GLU A 174 -2.77 24.91 -8.11
CA GLU A 174 -2.56 25.79 -9.25
C GLU A 174 -3.79 26.69 -9.48
N ASN A 175 -4.99 26.16 -9.26
CA ASN A 175 -6.29 26.87 -9.31
C ASN A 175 -7.40 26.00 -8.68
N ALA A 176 -8.66 26.41 -8.78
CA ALA A 176 -9.80 25.66 -8.20
C ALA A 176 -9.91 24.21 -8.72
N ASP A 177 -9.46 23.93 -9.94
CA ASP A 177 -9.67 22.64 -10.61
C ASP A 177 -8.37 21.89 -10.89
N SER A 178 -7.26 22.34 -10.28
CA SER A 178 -5.94 21.72 -10.44
C SER A 178 -5.14 21.65 -9.13
N LEU A 179 -4.68 20.44 -8.82
CA LEU A 179 -3.81 20.11 -7.69
C LEU A 179 -2.54 19.44 -8.20
N VAL A 180 -1.37 19.97 -7.84
CA VAL A 180 -0.08 19.31 -8.10
C VAL A 180 0.45 18.69 -6.82
N PHE A 181 0.64 17.38 -6.85
CA PHE A 181 1.32 16.60 -5.84
C PHE A 181 2.81 16.49 -6.16
N GLN A 182 3.68 16.72 -5.19
CA GLN A 182 5.13 16.58 -5.35
C GLN A 182 5.70 15.61 -4.32
N MET A 183 6.53 14.69 -4.79
CA MET A 183 7.34 13.81 -3.96
C MET A 183 8.70 14.46 -3.73
N ASN A 184 8.79 15.30 -2.69
CA ASN A 184 10.01 16.08 -2.38
C ASN A 184 11.18 15.17 -1.99
N ASP A 185 10.92 14.14 -1.18
CA ASP A 185 11.92 13.12 -0.86
C ASP A 185 11.29 11.72 -0.95
N CYS A 186 11.79 10.93 -1.89
CA CYS A 186 11.42 9.53 -2.05
C CYS A 186 12.50 8.64 -1.43
N ARG A 187 12.13 7.83 -0.45
CA ARG A 187 13.05 6.93 0.26
C ARG A 187 13.83 6.00 -0.68
N VAL A 188 13.23 5.55 -1.78
CA VAL A 188 13.88 4.72 -2.81
C VAL A 188 14.96 5.53 -3.54
N GLN A 189 14.61 6.71 -4.06
CA GLN A 189 15.56 7.55 -4.80
C GLN A 189 16.68 8.04 -3.91
N SER A 190 16.36 8.50 -2.70
CA SER A 190 17.37 8.89 -1.71
C SER A 190 18.29 7.74 -1.31
N ALA A 191 17.81 6.49 -1.25
CA ALA A 191 18.67 5.33 -1.04
C ALA A 191 19.61 5.06 -2.23
N ARG A 192 19.17 5.31 -3.46
CA ARG A 192 19.98 5.17 -4.67
C ARG A 192 21.02 6.27 -4.79
N LYS A 193 20.63 7.52 -4.56
CA LYS A 193 21.53 8.68 -4.49
C LYS A 193 22.65 8.47 -3.48
N ARG A 194 22.35 7.97 -2.27
CA ARG A 194 23.39 7.62 -1.26
C ARG A 194 24.37 6.54 -1.73
N LYS A 195 23.96 5.68 -2.66
CA LYS A 195 24.79 4.63 -3.26
C LYS A 195 25.49 5.08 -4.54
N GLY A 196 25.34 6.35 -4.95
CA GLY A 196 25.87 6.84 -6.22
C GLY A 196 25.23 6.19 -7.45
N LEU A 197 24.00 5.69 -7.32
CA LEU A 197 23.24 5.10 -8.42
C LEU A 197 22.30 6.15 -9.02
N ASP A 198 22.09 6.08 -10.34
CA ASP A 198 21.09 6.88 -11.04
C ASP A 198 19.70 6.65 -10.45
N ASP A 199 18.81 7.65 -10.62
CA ASP A 199 17.42 7.52 -10.19
C ASP A 199 16.74 6.31 -10.83
N TYR A 200 15.94 5.62 -10.03
CA TYR A 200 15.16 4.50 -10.51
C TYR A 200 14.07 5.01 -11.47
N PRO A 201 13.93 4.44 -12.69
CA PRO A 201 12.97 4.91 -13.69
C PRO A 201 11.53 4.50 -13.32
N CYS A 202 10.91 5.14 -12.33
CA CYS A 202 9.60 4.78 -11.77
C CYS A 202 8.39 5.35 -12.52
N LYS A 203 8.57 6.13 -13.60
CA LYS A 203 7.46 6.76 -14.34
C LYS A 203 6.36 5.79 -14.79
N SER A 204 6.71 4.60 -15.27
CA SER A 204 5.72 3.60 -15.71
C SER A 204 4.80 3.17 -14.58
N GLY A 205 5.38 2.81 -13.43
CA GLY A 205 4.65 2.47 -12.21
C GLY A 205 3.83 3.65 -11.71
N GLY A 206 4.42 4.85 -11.65
CA GLY A 206 3.72 6.06 -11.23
C GLY A 206 2.49 6.39 -12.09
N LEU A 207 2.58 6.25 -13.41
CA LEU A 207 1.44 6.48 -14.31
C LEU A 207 0.27 5.57 -13.97
N VAL A 208 0.54 4.29 -13.71
CA VAL A 208 -0.48 3.33 -13.31
C VAL A 208 -1.00 3.66 -11.91
N GLU A 209 -0.09 3.88 -10.97
CA GLU A 209 -0.35 4.09 -9.55
C GLU A 209 -1.22 5.33 -9.29
N TYR A 210 -0.77 6.51 -9.70
CA TYR A 210 -1.44 7.78 -9.40
C TYR A 210 -2.75 7.93 -10.19
N THR A 211 -2.79 7.44 -11.44
CA THR A 211 -4.02 7.48 -12.24
C THR A 211 -5.09 6.57 -11.66
N SER A 212 -4.73 5.34 -11.28
CA SER A 212 -5.70 4.38 -10.72
C SER A 212 -6.14 4.77 -9.31
N PHE A 213 -5.23 5.29 -8.48
CA PHE A 213 -5.56 5.82 -7.16
C PHE A 213 -6.53 7.01 -7.26
N ALA A 214 -6.19 8.04 -8.04
CA ALA A 214 -7.01 9.24 -8.16
C ALA A 214 -8.41 8.94 -8.71
N LYS A 215 -8.51 8.08 -9.73
CA LYS A 215 -9.81 7.63 -10.27
C LYS A 215 -10.63 6.80 -9.27
N ALA A 216 -9.99 6.08 -8.35
CA ALA A 216 -10.68 5.34 -7.29
C ALA A 216 -11.16 6.27 -6.16
N ILE A 217 -10.48 7.40 -5.95
CA ILE A 217 -10.96 8.46 -5.06
C ILE A 217 -12.17 9.18 -5.66
N ASP A 218 -12.03 9.70 -6.89
CA ASP A 218 -13.08 10.33 -7.67
C ASP A 218 -12.86 10.06 -9.17
N SER A 219 -13.82 9.38 -9.81
CA SER A 219 -13.69 8.94 -11.20
C SER A 219 -13.59 10.09 -12.22
N ARG A 220 -13.94 11.31 -11.81
CA ARG A 220 -13.85 12.53 -12.63
C ARG A 220 -12.42 13.06 -12.73
N ILE A 221 -11.53 12.65 -11.81
CA ILE A 221 -10.16 13.15 -11.79
C ILE A 221 -9.38 12.62 -13.00
N ARG A 222 -8.60 13.51 -13.59
CA ARG A 222 -7.58 13.21 -14.61
C ARG A 222 -6.21 13.42 -14.00
N THR A 223 -5.27 12.58 -14.40
CA THR A 223 -3.91 12.58 -13.86
C THR A 223 -2.93 12.79 -15.00
N GLU A 224 -1.99 13.70 -14.79
CA GLU A 224 -0.91 14.01 -15.71
C GLU A 224 0.43 13.92 -14.97
N CYS A 225 1.43 13.30 -15.60
CA CYS A 225 2.79 13.29 -15.07
C CYS A 225 3.46 14.61 -15.43
N VAL A 226 3.79 15.43 -14.43
CA VAL A 226 4.57 16.67 -14.62
C VAL A 226 6.05 16.35 -14.81
N GLY A 227 6.55 15.36 -14.07
CA GLY A 227 7.88 14.80 -14.24
C GLY A 227 8.09 13.62 -13.31
N CYS A 228 8.78 12.59 -13.78
CA CYS A 228 9.15 11.43 -12.97
C CYS A 228 10.31 10.69 -13.64
N PRO A 229 11.33 10.23 -12.89
CA PRO A 229 12.43 9.46 -13.43
C PRO A 229 11.95 8.36 -14.39
N PRO A 230 12.56 8.23 -15.58
CA PRO A 230 13.85 8.80 -15.97
C PRO A 230 13.78 10.22 -16.56
N ASP A 231 12.64 10.90 -16.52
CA ASP A 231 12.58 12.30 -16.93
C ASP A 231 13.51 13.16 -16.06
N VAL A 232 14.06 14.22 -16.64
CA VAL A 232 14.74 15.25 -15.88
C VAL A 232 13.74 15.94 -14.95
N HIS A 233 14.12 16.11 -13.70
CA HIS A 233 13.34 16.80 -12.67
C HIS A 233 14.22 17.79 -11.93
N PRO A 234 13.64 18.80 -11.25
CA PRO A 234 14.41 19.78 -10.51
C PRO A 234 14.86 19.21 -9.14
N GLU A 235 15.61 19.97 -8.35
CA GLU A 235 16.16 19.46 -7.08
C GLU A 235 15.10 19.35 -5.97
N GLU A 236 13.99 20.08 -6.08
CA GLU A 236 12.95 20.20 -5.06
C GLU A 236 12.04 18.97 -4.95
N TRP A 237 11.98 18.15 -5.99
CA TRP A 237 11.15 16.94 -6.01
C TRP A 237 11.68 15.90 -7.01
N TYR A 238 11.46 14.63 -6.70
CA TYR A 238 11.77 13.51 -7.60
C TYR A 238 10.65 13.25 -8.60
N CYS A 239 9.38 13.33 -8.17
CA CYS A 239 8.27 13.25 -9.10
C CYS A 239 7.14 14.20 -8.74
N ALA A 240 6.40 14.64 -9.76
CA ALA A 240 5.27 15.52 -9.63
C ALA A 240 4.11 15.07 -10.53
N TRP A 241 2.90 15.16 -9.98
CA TRP A 241 1.68 14.67 -10.61
C TRP A 241 0.60 15.72 -10.50
N ARG A 242 0.03 16.11 -11.64
CA ARG A 242 -1.08 17.05 -11.70
C ARG A 242 -2.39 16.27 -11.74
N PHE A 243 -3.34 16.71 -10.94
CA PHE A 243 -4.69 16.19 -10.87
C PHE A 243 -5.67 17.29 -11.22
N THR A 244 -6.56 17.03 -12.17
CA THR A 244 -7.58 17.98 -12.61
C THR A 244 -8.97 17.38 -12.61
N ILE A 245 -9.99 18.22 -12.43
CA ILE A 245 -11.39 17.87 -12.64
C ILE A 245 -11.95 18.85 -13.67
N SER A 246 -12.51 18.35 -14.77
CA SER A 246 -13.27 19.17 -15.72
C SER A 246 -14.75 19.11 -15.37
N GLU A 247 -15.47 20.23 -15.45
CA GLU A 247 -16.93 20.27 -15.24
C GLU A 247 -17.74 19.57 -16.34
N GLU A 248 -17.12 19.12 -17.42
CA GLU A 248 -17.82 18.40 -18.49
C GLU A 248 -18.19 16.98 -18.04
N GLU A 249 -19.48 16.77 -17.78
CA GLU A 249 -20.08 15.45 -17.62
C GLU A 249 -19.66 14.56 -18.80
N PRO A 250 -19.24 13.29 -18.56
CA PRO A 250 -19.07 12.36 -19.66
C PRO A 250 -20.45 12.13 -20.27
N HIS A 251 -20.67 12.68 -21.46
CA HIS A 251 -21.83 12.34 -22.30
C HIS A 251 -21.95 10.81 -22.36
N ARG A 252 -23.07 10.31 -21.84
CA ARG A 252 -23.49 8.90 -21.90
C ARG A 252 -23.60 8.42 -23.34
#